data_AF-A0A1W9QNY1-F1
#
_entry.id   AF-A0A1W9QNY1-F1
#
_cell.length_a   1.000
_cell.length_b   1.000
_cell.length_c   1.000
_cell.angle_alpha   90.00
_cell.angle_beta   90.00
_cell.angle_gamma   90.00
#
_symmetry.space_group_name_H-M   'P 1'
#
loop_
_entity.id
_entity.type
_entity.pdbx_description
1 polymer ?
#
loop_
_entity_poly.entity_id
_entity_poly.type
_entity_poly.pdbx_seq_one_letter_code
_entity_poly.pdbx_strand_id
1 'polypeptide(L)'
;MKNTYYKIPLDFQGFFPAETAEDQNIKPSSLVIKKTQSLAKSVDEFIEIIITTHYGEYRNDNKFGFNIWEIEFENIQIEKFNTHNYPKEYLEKSLKSTIEKYEPRLKNVEVEILFIFSKLFKKKKIKYFVDITVRGILANNTSDKYSKSFQFAMGPFFK
;
A
#
# COMPACT_ATOMS: atom_id res chain seq x y z
N MET A 1 2.46 27.10 -8.44
CA MET A 1 3.49 26.37 -7.68
C MET A 1 3.43 24.90 -8.08
N LYS A 2 4.56 24.27 -8.45
CA LYS A 2 4.58 22.87 -8.90
C LYS A 2 4.60 21.98 -7.64
N ASN A 3 3.50 21.27 -7.35
CA ASN A 3 3.48 20.38 -6.19
C ASN A 3 4.55 19.29 -6.34
N THR A 4 5.40 19.19 -5.32
CA THR A 4 6.52 18.25 -5.26
C THR A 4 6.16 17.15 -4.26
N TYR A 5 6.24 15.88 -4.69
CA TYR A 5 5.90 14.72 -3.85
C TYR A 5 7.12 13.86 -3.55
N TYR A 6 7.27 13.49 -2.28
CA TYR A 6 8.35 12.64 -1.78
C TYR A 6 8.10 11.17 -2.10
N LYS A 7 9.18 10.43 -2.37
CA LYS A 7 9.21 8.99 -2.67
C LYS A 7 9.59 8.18 -1.43
N ILE A 8 8.96 7.02 -1.24
CA ILE A 8 9.25 6.02 -0.20
C ILE A 8 9.69 4.71 -0.88
N PRO A 9 10.68 3.95 -0.36
CA PRO A 9 11.56 4.30 0.77
C PRO A 9 12.47 5.49 0.46
N LEU A 10 12.82 6.23 1.51
CA LEU A 10 13.76 7.34 1.42
C LEU A 10 15.11 6.82 0.94
N ASP A 11 15.64 7.46 -0.11
CA ASP A 11 16.95 7.13 -0.63
C ASP A 11 18.02 7.75 0.27
N PHE A 12 18.66 6.90 1.08
CA PHE A 12 19.72 7.34 1.99
C PHE A 12 21.13 7.27 1.38
N GLN A 13 21.27 6.83 0.13
CA GLN A 13 22.59 6.65 -0.49
C GLN A 13 23.39 7.97 -0.53
N GLY A 14 22.71 9.12 -0.62
CA GLY A 14 23.35 10.43 -0.58
C GLY A 14 23.74 10.95 0.81
N PHE A 15 23.36 10.28 1.90
CA PHE A 15 23.74 10.68 3.27
C PHE A 15 25.03 10.03 3.75
N PHE A 16 25.47 8.96 3.09
CA PHE A 16 26.73 8.29 3.42
C PHE A 16 27.84 8.83 2.50
N PRO A 17 28.92 9.41 3.06
CA PRO A 17 30.08 9.76 2.26
C PRO A 17 30.64 8.48 1.62
N ALA A 18 30.87 8.49 0.32
CA ALA A 18 31.58 7.39 -0.34
C ALA A 18 33.01 7.34 0.21
N GLU A 19 33.41 6.22 0.82
CA GLU A 19 34.71 6.06 1.49
C GLU A 19 35.91 6.00 0.52
N THR A 20 35.69 6.06 -0.80
CA THR A 20 36.76 5.96 -1.80
C THR A 20 36.91 7.26 -2.59
N ALA A 21 38.07 7.90 -2.40
CA ALA A 21 38.43 9.22 -2.87
C ALA A 21 38.77 9.34 -4.37
N GLU A 22 37.95 8.78 -5.28
CA GLU A 22 38.19 8.90 -6.73
C GLU A 22 37.05 9.55 -7.53
N ASP A 23 35.84 9.72 -6.97
CA ASP A 23 34.69 10.29 -7.70
C ASP A 23 34.45 11.79 -7.40
N GLN A 24 35.50 12.61 -7.46
CA GLN A 24 35.40 14.07 -7.27
C GLN A 24 34.73 14.85 -8.43
N ASN A 25 33.85 14.22 -9.21
CA ASN A 25 33.12 14.92 -10.29
C ASN A 25 31.59 14.75 -10.25
N ILE A 26 31.04 14.30 -9.13
CA ILE A 26 29.59 14.33 -8.92
C ILE A 26 29.25 15.65 -8.22
N LYS A 27 28.81 16.64 -9.01
CA LYS A 27 28.33 17.92 -8.49
C LYS A 27 27.26 17.67 -7.41
N PRO A 28 27.40 18.24 -6.19
CA PRO A 28 26.49 17.97 -5.08
C PRO A 28 25.07 18.52 -5.30
N SER A 29 24.82 19.23 -6.40
CA SER A 29 23.49 19.70 -6.80
C SER A 29 22.59 18.62 -7.41
N SER A 30 23.13 17.46 -7.83
CA SER A 30 22.34 16.31 -8.29
C SER A 30 22.10 15.24 -7.22
N LEU A 31 22.64 15.43 -6.02
CA LEU A 31 22.42 14.60 -4.82
C LEU A 31 21.11 14.95 -4.09
N VAL A 32 20.37 15.94 -4.58
CA VAL A 32 19.01 16.19 -4.13
C VAL A 32 18.20 15.00 -4.62
N ILE A 33 18.02 14.02 -3.72
CA ILE A 33 16.86 13.12 -3.54
C ILE A 33 16.02 13.02 -4.82
N LYS A 34 15.70 11.84 -5.35
CA LYS A 34 14.58 11.70 -6.33
C LYS A 34 13.28 12.22 -5.64
N LYS A 35 13.11 13.55 -5.58
CA LYS A 35 12.30 14.30 -4.59
C LYS A 35 10.94 14.67 -5.16
N THR A 36 10.74 14.44 -6.45
CA THR A 36 9.52 14.75 -7.19
C THR A 36 9.05 13.47 -7.87
N GLN A 37 8.15 12.74 -7.24
CA GLN A 37 7.34 11.73 -7.93
C GLN A 37 6.00 12.32 -8.38
N SER A 38 5.29 11.59 -9.25
CA SER A 38 3.92 11.97 -9.61
C SER A 38 3.01 11.84 -8.39
N LEU A 39 1.94 12.65 -8.36
CA LEU A 39 0.91 12.54 -7.32
C LEU A 39 0.39 11.10 -7.20
N ALA A 40 0.08 10.48 -8.34
CA ALA A 40 -0.42 9.11 -8.39
C ALA A 40 0.53 8.12 -7.69
N LYS A 41 1.84 8.24 -7.90
CA LYS A 41 2.82 7.37 -7.27
C LYS A 41 2.96 7.63 -5.76
N SER A 42 2.83 8.89 -5.34
CA SER A 42 2.79 9.22 -3.91
C SER A 42 1.55 8.69 -3.21
N VAL A 43 0.43 8.63 -3.92
CA VAL A 43 -0.80 7.99 -3.45
C VAL A 43 -0.64 6.47 -3.41
N ASP A 44 -0.04 5.86 -4.44
CA ASP A 44 0.28 4.42 -4.46
C ASP A 44 1.06 4.00 -3.21
N GLU A 45 2.18 4.68 -2.95
CA GLU A 45 3.08 4.36 -1.84
C GLU A 45 2.42 4.59 -0.47
N PHE A 46 1.59 5.62 -0.34
CA PHE A 46 0.88 5.87 0.92
C PHE A 46 -0.23 4.85 1.17
N ILE A 47 -0.97 4.44 0.15
CA ILE A 47 -1.98 3.38 0.26
C ILE A 47 -1.30 2.04 0.60
N GLU A 48 -0.14 1.76 0.03
CA GLU A 48 0.65 0.56 0.37
C GLU A 48 1.01 0.53 1.86
N ILE A 49 1.41 1.67 2.43
CA ILE A 49 1.66 1.80 3.87
C ILE A 49 0.39 1.52 4.69
N ILE A 50 -0.76 2.09 4.29
CA ILE A 50 -2.03 1.84 4.98
C ILE A 50 -2.37 0.34 4.98
N ILE A 51 -2.26 -0.32 3.82
CA ILE A 51 -2.60 -1.74 3.66
C ILE A 51 -1.65 -2.64 4.47
N THR A 52 -0.37 -2.29 4.55
CA THR A 52 0.65 -3.09 5.23
C THR A 52 0.72 -2.87 6.73
N THR A 53 0.15 -1.77 7.24
CA THR A 53 0.14 -1.44 8.67
C THR A 53 -1.10 -2.03 9.34
N HIS A 54 -0.95 -2.72 10.47
CA HIS A 54 -2.06 -3.20 11.29
C HIS A 54 -2.54 -2.13 12.27
N TYR A 55 -3.82 -2.18 12.65
CA TYR A 55 -4.37 -1.29 13.69
C TYR A 55 -3.59 -1.40 15.00
N GLY A 56 -3.25 -0.26 15.59
CA GLY A 56 -2.42 -0.17 16.80
C GLY A 56 -0.91 -0.23 16.57
N GLU A 57 -0.42 -0.48 15.36
CA GLU A 57 1.04 -0.41 15.08
C GLU A 57 1.54 1.03 15.06
N TYR A 58 0.70 1.96 14.57
CA TYR A 58 1.05 3.37 14.57
C TYR A 58 0.78 4.00 15.93
N ARG A 59 1.86 4.29 16.67
CA ARG A 59 1.82 4.80 18.06
C ARG A 59 0.94 6.04 18.28
N ASN A 60 0.83 6.92 17.28
CA ASN A 60 0.10 8.18 17.43
C ASN A 60 -1.38 8.06 17.07
N ASP A 61 -1.78 7.07 16.28
CA ASP A 61 -3.18 6.81 15.94
C ASP A 61 -3.41 5.30 15.78
N ASN A 62 -4.02 4.72 16.81
CA ASN A 62 -4.31 3.29 16.84
C ASN A 62 -5.30 2.83 15.76
N LYS A 63 -6.02 3.76 15.12
CA LYS A 63 -6.98 3.45 14.03
C LYS A 63 -6.35 3.54 12.64
N PHE A 64 -5.06 3.87 12.56
CA PHE A 64 -4.34 3.88 11.29
C PHE A 64 -3.95 2.45 10.89
N GLY A 65 -4.20 2.09 9.63
CA GLY A 65 -3.83 0.80 9.06
C GLY A 65 -5.00 0.05 8.44
N PHE A 66 -4.90 -1.26 8.38
CA PHE A 66 -5.91 -2.13 7.80
C PHE A 66 -6.10 -3.39 8.65
N ASN A 67 -7.36 -3.74 8.91
CA ASN A 67 -7.74 -4.82 9.82
C ASN A 67 -7.99 -6.17 9.13
N ILE A 68 -7.37 -6.43 7.97
CA ILE A 68 -7.51 -7.71 7.29
C ILE A 68 -7.01 -8.90 8.11
N TRP A 69 -6.00 -8.65 8.94
CA TRP A 69 -5.40 -9.65 9.82
C TRP A 69 -6.39 -10.18 10.85
N GLU A 70 -7.39 -9.41 11.28
CA GLU A 70 -8.42 -9.86 12.22
C GLU A 70 -9.27 -10.99 11.62
N ILE A 71 -9.54 -10.94 10.32
CA ILE A 71 -10.37 -11.93 9.62
C ILE A 71 -9.54 -13.18 9.27
N GLU A 72 -8.23 -13.06 9.02
CA GLU A 72 -7.37 -14.21 8.68
C GLU A 72 -7.37 -15.30 9.79
N PHE A 73 -7.58 -14.92 11.05
CA PHE A 73 -7.67 -15.85 12.18
C PHE A 73 -9.05 -16.52 12.32
N GLU A 74 -10.09 -15.98 11.69
CA GLU A 74 -11.46 -16.53 11.71
C GLU A 74 -11.69 -17.54 10.59
N ASN A 75 -10.84 -18.58 10.47
CA ASN A 75 -11.09 -19.80 9.68
C ASN A 75 -11.91 -19.61 8.37
N ILE A 76 -11.58 -18.57 7.58
CA ILE A 76 -12.41 -18.15 6.45
C ILE A 76 -12.39 -19.26 5.40
N GLN A 77 -13.56 -19.82 5.09
CA GLN A 77 -13.74 -20.57 3.87
C GLN A 77 -13.72 -19.55 2.72
N ILE A 78 -12.62 -19.44 1.99
CA ILE A 78 -12.45 -18.41 0.94
C ILE A 78 -13.47 -18.51 -0.18
N GLU A 79 -13.95 -19.71 -0.46
CA GLU A 79 -15.10 -19.94 -1.35
C GLU A 79 -16.33 -19.15 -0.85
N LYS A 80 -16.51 -19.08 0.47
CA LYS A 80 -17.53 -18.25 1.10
C LYS A 80 -17.13 -16.79 1.13
N PHE A 81 -15.87 -16.40 1.28
CA PHE A 81 -15.49 -14.97 1.31
C PHE A 81 -15.79 -14.25 0.00
N ASN A 82 -15.41 -14.84 -1.14
CA ASN A 82 -15.66 -14.21 -2.44
C ASN A 82 -17.15 -14.23 -2.83
N THR A 83 -17.96 -15.09 -2.20
CA THR A 83 -19.38 -15.33 -2.54
C THR A 83 -20.36 -14.75 -1.50
N HIS A 84 -19.97 -14.63 -0.24
CA HIS A 84 -20.79 -14.08 0.85
C HIS A 84 -20.47 -12.60 1.03
N ASN A 85 -21.53 -11.80 1.16
CA ASN A 85 -21.39 -10.36 1.25
C ASN A 85 -20.76 -9.90 2.58
N TYR A 86 -21.06 -10.56 3.71
CA TYR A 86 -20.82 -9.97 5.03
C TYR A 86 -19.34 -9.65 5.35
N PRO A 87 -18.38 -10.61 5.32
CA PRO A 87 -16.99 -10.33 5.69
C PRO A 87 -16.27 -9.50 4.63
N LYS A 88 -16.61 -9.67 3.34
CA LYS A 88 -16.04 -8.91 2.23
C LYS A 88 -16.45 -7.45 2.28
N GLU A 89 -17.75 -7.18 2.36
CA GLU A 89 -18.31 -5.83 2.37
C GLU A 89 -17.85 -5.04 3.61
N TYR A 90 -17.74 -5.71 4.76
CA TYR A 90 -17.18 -5.10 5.97
C TYR A 90 -15.74 -4.65 5.75
N LEU A 91 -14.89 -5.50 5.19
CA LEU A 91 -13.48 -5.21 4.98
C LEU A 91 -13.26 -4.11 3.93
N GLU A 92 -14.04 -4.15 2.83
CA GLU A 92 -14.03 -3.10 1.80
C GLU A 92 -14.48 -1.76 2.37
N LYS A 93 -15.53 -1.73 3.19
CA LYS A 93 -15.99 -0.51 3.89
C LYS A 93 -14.95 0.01 4.88
N SER A 94 -14.32 -0.88 5.65
CA SER A 94 -13.27 -0.53 6.61
C SER A 94 -12.08 0.14 5.91
N LEU A 95 -11.55 -0.51 4.86
CA LEU A 95 -10.42 0.04 4.10
C LEU A 95 -10.80 1.32 3.37
N LYS A 96 -11.99 1.40 2.78
CA LYS A 96 -12.50 2.63 2.17
C LYS A 96 -12.51 3.78 3.16
N SER A 97 -13.11 3.59 4.35
CA SER A 97 -13.20 4.63 5.37
C SER A 97 -11.83 5.10 5.87
N THR A 98 -10.87 4.17 5.93
CA THR A 98 -9.48 4.47 6.29
C THR A 98 -8.81 5.32 5.20
N ILE A 99 -8.90 4.92 3.93
CA ILE A 99 -8.30 5.66 2.81
C ILE A 99 -8.93 7.06 2.71
N GLU A 100 -10.25 7.18 2.83
CA GLU A 100 -10.92 8.49 2.81
C GLU A 100 -10.50 9.40 3.97
N LYS A 101 -10.17 8.83 5.14
CA LYS A 101 -9.72 9.58 6.31
C LYS A 101 -8.26 10.04 6.21
N TYR A 102 -7.36 9.15 5.78
CA TYR A 102 -5.92 9.40 5.84
C TYR A 102 -5.32 9.88 4.52
N GLU A 103 -5.98 9.65 3.38
CA GLU A 103 -5.50 10.02 2.04
C GLU A 103 -6.47 11.00 1.33
N PRO A 104 -6.57 12.27 1.79
CA PRO A 104 -7.52 13.25 1.24
C PRO A 104 -7.24 13.65 -0.21
N ARG A 105 -6.08 13.27 -0.76
CA ARG A 105 -5.71 13.53 -2.16
C ARG A 105 -6.44 12.60 -3.13
N LEU A 106 -7.05 11.51 -2.64
CA LEU A 106 -7.88 10.59 -3.40
C LEU A 106 -9.35 10.76 -2.99
N LYS A 107 -10.23 11.09 -3.95
CA LYS A 107 -11.67 11.28 -3.74
C LYS A 107 -12.48 10.19 -4.42
N ASN A 108 -13.73 10.02 -4.00
CA ASN A 108 -14.66 9.01 -4.53
C ASN A 108 -14.02 7.61 -4.53
N VAL A 109 -13.54 7.20 -3.36
CA VAL A 109 -12.78 5.96 -3.21
C VAL A 109 -13.71 4.76 -3.33
N GLU A 110 -13.34 3.83 -4.20
CA GLU A 110 -13.90 2.50 -4.28
C GLU A 110 -12.80 1.49 -4.01
N VAL A 111 -13.11 0.49 -3.20
CA VAL A 111 -12.19 -0.57 -2.82
C VAL A 111 -12.83 -1.90 -3.15
N GLU A 112 -12.06 -2.79 -3.75
CA GLU A 112 -12.46 -4.15 -4.07
C GLU A 112 -11.38 -5.11 -3.56
N ILE A 113 -11.80 -6.14 -2.82
CA ILE A 113 -10.89 -7.11 -2.23
C ILE A 113 -11.24 -8.51 -2.73
N LEU A 114 -10.25 -9.22 -3.26
CA LEU A 114 -10.37 -10.56 -3.81
C LEU A 114 -9.33 -11.49 -3.22
N PHE A 115 -9.76 -12.65 -2.73
CA PHE A 115 -8.88 -13.71 -2.25
C PHE A 115 -8.66 -14.73 -3.37
N ILE A 116 -7.42 -14.91 -3.77
CA ILE A 116 -7.02 -15.84 -4.83
C ILE A 116 -6.31 -17.05 -4.21
N PHE A 117 -6.85 -18.24 -4.48
CA PHE A 117 -6.24 -19.49 -4.05
C PHE A 117 -4.96 -19.77 -4.85
N SER A 118 -3.85 -20.06 -4.17
CA SER A 118 -2.63 -20.55 -4.82
C SER A 118 -2.26 -21.92 -4.30
N LYS A 119 -2.02 -22.88 -5.21
CA LYS A 119 -1.60 -24.25 -4.84
C LYS A 119 -0.09 -24.38 -4.62
N LEU A 120 0.72 -23.56 -5.29
CA LEU A 120 2.19 -23.62 -5.23
C LEU A 120 2.78 -22.29 -5.71
N PHE A 121 3.57 -21.62 -4.87
CA PHE A 121 4.42 -20.51 -5.30
C PHE A 121 5.87 -20.80 -4.90
N LYS A 122 6.77 -20.92 -5.89
CA LYS A 122 8.22 -21.11 -5.69
C LYS A 122 8.59 -22.18 -4.63
N LYS A 123 7.98 -23.37 -4.69
CA LYS A 123 8.21 -24.51 -3.75
C LYS A 123 7.84 -24.24 -2.28
N LYS A 124 7.30 -23.08 -1.92
CA LYS A 124 6.73 -22.80 -0.60
C LYS A 124 5.20 -22.95 -0.64
N LYS A 125 4.62 -23.47 0.44
CA LYS A 125 3.16 -23.51 0.63
C LYS A 125 2.66 -22.12 1.02
N ILE A 126 2.38 -21.29 0.02
CA ILE A 126 1.56 -20.08 0.22
C ILE A 126 0.11 -20.56 0.26
N LYS A 127 -0.66 -20.11 1.25
CA LYS A 127 -2.04 -20.53 1.42
C LYS A 127 -2.90 -19.77 0.40
N TYR A 128 -2.77 -18.44 0.35
CA TYR A 128 -3.62 -17.57 -0.47
C TYR A 128 -2.89 -16.28 -0.89
N PHE A 129 -3.36 -15.61 -1.94
CA PHE A 129 -3.02 -14.23 -2.26
C PHE A 129 -4.24 -13.34 -2.01
N VAL A 130 -4.01 -12.11 -1.58
CA VAL A 130 -5.04 -11.08 -1.49
C VAL A 130 -4.73 -9.99 -2.49
N ASP A 131 -5.69 -9.76 -3.37
CA ASP A 131 -5.68 -8.68 -4.35
C ASP A 131 -6.64 -7.58 -3.88
N ILE A 132 -6.09 -6.40 -3.65
CA ILE A 132 -6.84 -5.21 -3.26
C ILE A 132 -6.76 -4.21 -4.40
N THR A 133 -7.89 -3.88 -4.99
CA THR A 133 -7.97 -2.85 -6.03
C THR A 133 -8.61 -1.60 -5.46
N VAL A 134 -7.89 -0.49 -5.54
CA VAL A 134 -8.36 0.84 -5.12
C VAL A 134 -8.57 1.70 -6.35
N ARG A 135 -9.76 2.27 -6.47
CA ARG A 135 -10.16 3.20 -7.53
C ARG A 135 -10.60 4.52 -6.93
N GLY A 136 -10.41 5.61 -7.67
CA GLY A 136 -10.87 6.93 -7.24
C GLY A 136 -10.50 8.05 -8.21
N ILE A 137 -10.57 9.29 -7.75
CA ILE A 137 -10.26 10.50 -8.52
C ILE A 137 -9.20 11.30 -7.77
N LEU A 138 -8.11 11.67 -8.45
CA LEU A 138 -7.06 12.48 -7.83
C LEU A 138 -7.51 13.94 -7.69
N ALA A 139 -7.34 14.51 -6.50
CA ALA A 139 -7.88 15.83 -6.16
C ALA A 139 -7.31 17.00 -7.00
N ASN A 140 -6.11 16.85 -7.56
CA ASN A 140 -5.47 17.93 -8.33
C ASN A 140 -5.91 17.99 -9.80
N ASN A 141 -6.50 16.92 -10.33
CA ASN A 141 -6.99 16.86 -11.70
C ASN A 141 -8.36 16.17 -11.69
N THR A 142 -9.42 16.96 -11.77
CA THR A 142 -10.82 16.52 -11.70
C THR A 142 -11.19 15.42 -12.72
N SER A 143 -10.36 15.20 -13.75
CA SER A 143 -10.59 14.19 -14.79
C SER A 143 -9.68 12.95 -14.71
N ASP A 144 -8.69 12.93 -13.82
CA ASP A 144 -7.72 11.81 -13.77
C ASP A 144 -8.25 10.70 -12.86
N LYS A 145 -8.73 9.62 -13.49
CA LYS A 145 -9.14 8.39 -12.80
C LYS A 145 -7.89 7.68 -12.26
N TYR A 146 -7.91 7.39 -10.97
CA TYR A 146 -6.91 6.58 -10.29
C TYR A 146 -7.42 5.13 -10.20
N SER A 147 -6.54 4.18 -10.52
CA SER A 147 -6.81 2.76 -10.35
C SER A 147 -5.50 2.04 -10.09
N LYS A 148 -5.40 1.36 -8.96
CA LYS A 148 -4.22 0.59 -8.58
C LYS A 148 -4.63 -0.70 -7.88
N SER A 149 -3.94 -1.78 -8.21
CA SER A 149 -4.07 -3.07 -7.53
C SER A 149 -2.82 -3.38 -6.73
N PHE A 150 -3.01 -3.81 -5.50
CA PHE A 150 -2.00 -4.24 -4.54
C PHE A 150 -2.20 -5.73 -4.29
N GLN A 151 -1.14 -6.51 -4.41
CA GLN A 151 -1.17 -7.95 -4.19
C GLN A 151 -0.18 -8.32 -3.10
N PHE A 152 -0.63 -9.10 -2.12
CA PHE A 152 0.26 -9.68 -1.12
C PHE A 152 -0.08 -11.14 -0.85
N ALA A 153 0.96 -11.89 -0.48
CA ALA A 153 0.85 -13.30 -0.17
C ALA A 153 0.52 -13.51 1.30
N MET A 154 -0.48 -14.34 1.57
CA MET A 154 -0.81 -14.85 2.89
C MET A 154 -0.38 -16.32 3.01
N GLY A 155 0.50 -16.58 3.96
CA GLY A 155 1.03 -17.91 4.22
C GLY A 155 1.05 -18.18 5.72
N PRO A 156 0.95 -19.46 6.14
CA PRO A 156 1.05 -19.79 7.54
C PRO A 156 2.41 -19.34 8.09
N PHE A 157 2.40 -18.72 9.27
CA PHE A 157 3.59 -18.55 10.07
C PHE A 157 4.09 -19.95 10.47
N PHE A 158 5.02 -20.51 9.70
CA PHE A 158 5.73 -21.71 10.14
C PHE A 158 6.57 -21.31 11.36
N LYS A 159 6.16 -21.78 12.53
CA LYS A 159 7.00 -21.86 13.73
C LYS A 159 7.96 -23.03 13.59
#